data_AF-A0A957LU57-F1
#
_entry.id   AF-A0A957LU57-F1
#
_cell.length_a   1.000
_cell.length_b   1.000
_cell.length_c   1.000
_cell.angle_alpha   90.00
_cell.angle_beta   90.00
_cell.angle_gamma   90.00
#
_symmetry.space_group_name_H-M   'P 1'
#
loop_
_entity.id
_entity.type
_entity.pdbx_description
1 polymer ?
#
loop_
_entity_poly.entity_id
_entity_poly.type
_entity_poly.pdbx_seq_one_letter_code
_entity_poly.pdbx_strand_id
1 'polypeptide(L)' 'MRNANLYKLFLEHFPADPDALFLDAADGRRLRYSEVPQATGRLLSLLQSLGVEKGDRVVVQVDKSIESV' A
#
# COMPACT_ATOMS: atom_id res chain seq x y z
N MET A 1 7.16 8.45 -23.06
CA MET A 1 6.23 7.36 -22.66
C MET A 1 5.78 7.61 -21.23
N ARG A 2 4.51 7.42 -20.91
CA ARG A 2 3.97 7.62 -19.56
C ARG A 2 4.29 6.40 -18.70
N ASN A 3 4.73 6.60 -17.46
CA ASN A 3 4.94 5.52 -16.51
C ASN A 3 3.57 4.89 -16.17
N ALA A 4 3.38 3.59 -16.47
CA ALA A 4 2.15 2.86 -16.23
C ALA A 4 2.08 2.21 -14.82
N ASN A 5 3.04 2.50 -13.94
CA ASN A 5 3.05 2.02 -12.56
C ASN A 5 1.97 2.74 -11.74
N LEU A 6 0.91 2.01 -11.35
CA LEU A 6 -0.21 2.54 -10.58
C LEU A 6 0.22 3.12 -9.22
N TYR A 7 1.15 2.46 -8.51
CA TYR A 7 1.65 2.97 -7.24
C TYR A 7 2.33 4.33 -7.41
N LYS A 8 3.08 4.52 -8.51
CA LYS A 8 3.70 5.83 -8.81
C LYS A 8 2.66 6.91 -9.05
N LEU A 9 1.58 6.58 -9.78
CA LEU A 9 0.46 7.49 -10.00
C LEU A 9 -0.21 7.89 -8.68
N PHE A 10 -0.39 6.96 -7.74
CA PHE A 10 -0.94 7.28 -6.43
C PHE A 10 -0.05 8.24 -5.65
N LEU A 11 1.26 7.99 -5.58
CA LEU A 11 2.19 8.89 -4.89
C LEU A 11 2.15 10.32 -5.43
N GLU A 12 1.94 10.49 -6.74
CA GLU A 12 1.82 11.81 -7.37
C GLU A 12 0.54 12.57 -6.99
N HIS A 13 -0.47 11.86 -6.47
CA HIS A 13 -1.79 12.40 -6.10
C HIS A 13 -2.05 12.32 -4.59
N PHE A 14 -1.03 12.01 -3.78
CA PHE A 14 -1.15 12.13 -2.33
C PHE A 14 -1.49 13.59 -1.94
N PRO A 15 -2.30 13.80 -0.90
CA PRO A 15 -2.65 15.14 -0.44
C PRO A 15 -1.39 15.90 0.00
N ALA A 16 -1.48 17.22 -0.05
CA ALA A 16 -0.39 18.08 0.42
C ALA A 16 -0.14 17.94 1.94
N ASP A 17 -1.18 17.59 2.71
CA ASP A 17 -1.07 17.23 4.12
C ASP A 17 -0.69 15.74 4.26
N PRO A 18 0.54 15.41 4.67
CA PRO A 18 0.99 14.04 4.79
C PRO A 18 0.30 13.30 5.96
N ASP A 19 -0.21 14.02 6.96
CA ASP A 19 -0.89 13.42 8.11
C ASP A 19 -2.39 13.26 7.90
N ALA A 20 -2.91 13.62 6.73
CA ALA A 20 -4.28 13.31 6.34
C ALA A 20 -4.56 11.80 6.45
N LEU A 21 -5.78 11.47 6.87
CA LEU A 21 -6.23 10.08 6.96
C LEU A 21 -6.31 9.45 5.56
N PHE A 22 -5.65 8.31 5.39
CA PHE A 22 -5.78 7.46 4.21
C PHE A 22 -6.90 6.45 4.43
N LEU A 23 -6.86 5.72 5.55
CA LEU A 23 -7.88 4.75 5.94
C LEU A 23 -8.12 4.82 7.45
N ASP A 24 -9.33 4.49 7.87
CA ASP A 24 -9.70 4.18 9.23
C ASP A 24 -10.48 2.86 9.28
N ALA A 25 -10.49 2.23 10.45
CA ALA A 25 -11.20 0.99 10.72
C ALA A 25 -12.19 1.17 11.87
N ALA A 26 -13.22 0.33 11.88
CA ALA A 26 -14.25 0.35 12.93
C ALA A 26 -13.70 0.07 14.34
N ASP A 27 -12.53 -0.58 14.44
CA ASP A 27 -11.80 -0.81 15.68
C ASP A 27 -10.98 0.40 16.16
N GLY A 28 -11.08 1.53 15.46
CA GLY A 28 -10.40 2.79 15.80
C GLY A 28 -8.97 2.90 15.26
N ARG A 29 -8.44 1.87 14.57
CA ARG A 29 -7.15 1.98 13.88
C ARG A 29 -7.24 2.99 12.74
N ARG A 30 -6.13 3.65 12.49
CA ARG A 30 -5.97 4.71 11.49
C ARG A 30 -4.66 4.51 10.76
N LEU A 31 -4.67 4.81 9.47
CA LEU A 31 -3.50 4.85 8.62
C LEU A 31 -3.50 6.20 7.90
N ARG A 32 -2.41 6.94 8.02
CA ARG A 32 -2.19 8.23 7.36
C ARG A 32 -1.44 8.05 6.05
N TYR A 33 -1.55 9.03 5.16
CA TYR A 33 -0.80 9.02 3.89
C TYR A 33 0.72 8.95 4.09
N SER A 34 1.24 9.57 5.16
CA SER A 34 2.65 9.54 5.55
C SER A 34 3.16 8.13 5.88
N GLU A 35 2.27 7.23 6.30
CA GLU A 35 2.62 5.87 6.75
C GLU A 35 2.57 4.85 5.60
N VAL A 36 1.86 5.15 4.50
CA VAL A 36 1.66 4.24 3.36
C VAL A 36 2.99 3.77 2.76
N PRO A 37 4.01 4.62 2.49
CA PRO A 37 5.27 4.15 1.90
C PRO A 37 6.00 3.13 2.76
N GLN A 38 5.89 3.26 4.09
CA GLN A 38 6.53 2.31 5.00
C GLN A 38 5.77 0.98 5.05
N ALA A 39 4.44 1.03 5.06
CA ALA A 39 3.60 -0.18 5.05
C ALA A 39 3.78 -1.00 3.77
N THR A 40 3.73 -0.34 2.60
CA THR A 40 3.94 -1.00 1.29
C THR A 40 5.37 -1.50 1.14
N GLY A 41 6.35 -0.76 1.66
CA GLY A 41 7.76 -1.18 1.70
C GLY A 41 7.97 -2.48 2.49
N ARG A 42 7.31 -2.64 3.64
CA ARG A 42 7.36 -3.90 4.42
C ARG A 42 6.80 -5.07 3.63
N LEU A 43 5.67 -4.89 2.94
CA LEU A 43 5.09 -5.92 2.09
C LEU A 43 6.01 -6.29 0.93
N LEU A 44 6.62 -5.31 0.27
CA LEU A 44 7.62 -5.55 -0.78
C LEU A 44 8.78 -6.40 -0.27
N SER A 45 9.38 -6.03 0.87
CA SER A 45 10.49 -6.80 1.46
C SER A 45 10.08 -8.22 1.82
N LEU A 46 8.87 -8.42 2.32
CA LEU A 46 8.34 -9.76 2.60
C LEU A 46 8.19 -10.58 1.31
N LEU A 47 7.56 -10.04 0.27
CA LEU A 47 7.39 -10.73 -1.00
C LEU A 47 8.73 -11.09 -1.64
N GLN A 48 9.72 -10.18 -1.58
CA GLN A 48 11.08 -10.46 -2.03
C GLN A 48 11.73 -11.60 -1.23
N SER A 49 11.56 -11.61 0.10
CA SER A 49 12.10 -12.68 0.95
C SER A 49 11.46 -14.05 0.68
N LEU A 50 10.24 -14.07 0.15
CA LEU A 50 9.53 -15.28 -0.29
C LEU A 50 9.88 -15.68 -1.74
N GLY A 51 10.76 -14.94 -2.41
CA GLY A 51 11.21 -15.23 -3.77
C GLY A 51 10.23 -14.81 -4.87
N VAL A 52 9.31 -13.89 -4.59
CA VAL A 52 8.36 -13.39 -5.60
C VAL A 52 9.08 -12.51 -6.61
N GLU A 53 8.87 -12.81 -7.90
CA GLU A 53 9.47 -12.10 -9.02
C GLU A 53 8.43 -11.35 -9.87
N LYS A 54 8.93 -10.51 -10.79
CA LYS A 54 8.08 -9.78 -11.72
C LYS A 54 7.34 -10.75 -12.65
N GLY A 55 6.01 -10.72 -12.60
CA GLY A 55 5.15 -11.57 -13.42
C GLY A 55 4.47 -12.69 -12.62
N ASP A 56 4.94 -12.94 -11.41
CA ASP A 56 4.30 -13.85 -10.48
C ASP A 56 2.92 -13.35 -10.06
N ARG A 57 2.08 -14.31 -9.67
CA ARG A 57 0.73 -14.05 -9.20
C ARG A 57 0.67 -14.34 -7.71
N VAL A 58 0.31 -13.33 -6.94
CA VAL A 58 0.08 -13.45 -5.50
C VAL A 58 -1.42 -13.44 -5.27
N VAL A 59 -1.94 -14.44 -4.57
CA VAL A 59 -3.34 -14.47 -4.12
C VAL A 59 -3.37 -14.05 -2.66
N VAL A 60 -4.30 -13.17 -2.32
CA VAL A 60 -4.47 -12.64 -0.98
C VAL A 60 -5.93 -12.87 -0.57
N GLN A 61 -6.14 -13.50 0.59
CA GLN A 61 -7.46 -13.66 1.21
C GLN A 61 -7.41 -13.03 2.59
N VAL A 62 -8.18 -11.96 2.76
CA VAL A 62 -8.27 -11.18 3.99
C VAL A 62 -9.68 -10.59 4.05
N ASP A 63 -10.19 -10.39 5.26
CA ASP A 63 -11.46 -9.68 5.48
C ASP A 63 -11.34 -8.19 5.16
N LYS A 64 -12.48 -7.48 5.06
CA LYS A 64 -12.47 -6.03 4.85
C LYS A 64 -11.75 -5.32 6.02
N SER A 65 -10.56 -4.81 5.73
CA SER A 65 -9.61 -4.29 6.72
C SER A 65 -8.64 -3.27 6.09
N ILE A 66 -7.86 -2.57 6.90
CA ILE A 66 -6.80 -1.67 6.39
C ILE A 66 -5.78 -2.47 5.57
N GLU A 67 -5.47 -3.69 6.01
CA GLU A 67 -4.54 -4.61 5.35
C GLU A 67 -5.04 -5.12 4.00
N SER A 68 -6.34 -4.98 3.69
CA SER A 68 -6.94 -5.40 2.42
C SER A 68 -6.75 -4.42 1.26
N VAL A 69 -6.17 -3.24 1.53
CA VAL A 69 -5.95 -2.13 0.58
C VAL A 69 -4.47 -1.98 0.28
#